data_AF-A0A0M6YG81-F1
#
_entry.id   AF-A0A0M6YG81-F1
#
_cell.length_a   1.000
_cell.length_b   1.000
_cell.length_c   1.000
_cell.angle_alpha   90.00
_cell.angle_beta   90.00
_cell.angle_gamma   90.00
#
_symmetry.space_group_name_H-M   'P 1'
#
loop_
_entity.id
_entity.type
_entity.pdbx_description
1 polymer ?
#
loop_
_entity_poly.entity_id
_entity_poly.type
_entity_poly.pdbx_seq_one_letter_code
_entity_poly.pdbx_strand_id
1 'polypeptide(L)'
;MEFGYTGDSFQTLTQSEQLGLAGLSMFLGGWILALGNRLTGLGWAIGVFWAFIWLSPQVYYLYYQMIFDGLPWQMVVKDPPGPVRIVHLLTFQAEGTLSAHGKGVLGWGLIGLALWRRRQDRAQAQRPTT
;
A
#
# COMPACT_ATOMS: atom_id res chain seq x y z
N MET A 1 -23.57 0.43 -24.77
CA MET A 1 -24.31 0.16 -23.52
C MET A 1 -23.27 -0.23 -22.50
N GLU A 2 -23.13 0.60 -21.48
CA GLU A 2 -22.09 0.55 -20.46
C GLU A 2 -22.53 -0.42 -19.36
N PHE A 3 -21.98 -1.64 -19.35
CA PHE A 3 -22.20 -2.60 -18.27
C PHE A 3 -21.28 -2.22 -17.09
N GLY A 4 -21.59 -1.10 -16.45
CA GLY A 4 -20.99 -0.71 -15.18
C GLY A 4 -21.50 -1.62 -14.07
N TYR A 5 -20.63 -2.49 -13.57
CA TYR A 5 -20.85 -3.32 -12.38
C TYR A 5 -21.34 -2.44 -11.21
N THR A 6 -22.64 -2.46 -10.95
CA THR A 6 -23.31 -1.57 -9.98
C THR A 6 -23.12 -2.01 -8.52
N GLY A 7 -22.35 -3.08 -8.26
CA GLY A 7 -22.15 -3.67 -6.93
C GLY A 7 -20.72 -3.67 -6.38
N ASP A 8 -19.72 -3.24 -7.16
CA ASP A 8 -18.28 -3.38 -6.81
C ASP A 8 -17.65 -2.05 -6.37
N SER A 9 -18.43 -1.19 -5.72
CA SER A 9 -17.95 0.07 -5.17
C SER A 9 -17.91 0.00 -3.64
N PHE A 10 -16.95 0.65 -3.00
CA PHE A 10 -16.87 0.70 -1.53
C PHE A 10 -18.20 1.11 -0.87
N GLN A 11 -18.99 1.93 -1.56
CA GLN A 11 -20.27 2.48 -1.09
C GLN A 11 -21.44 1.50 -1.23
N THR A 12 -21.29 0.43 -2.01
CA THR A 12 -22.31 -0.63 -2.17
C THR A 12 -22.12 -1.80 -1.21
N LEU A 13 -21.01 -1.80 -0.47
CA LEU A 13 -20.74 -2.74 0.63
C LEU A 13 -21.57 -2.41 1.86
N THR A 14 -21.97 -3.44 2.61
CA THR A 14 -22.54 -3.29 3.96
C THR A 14 -21.53 -2.65 4.91
N GLN A 15 -22.02 -2.07 6.02
CA GLN A 15 -21.14 -1.41 7.00
C GLN A 15 -20.06 -2.37 7.57
N SER A 16 -20.41 -3.64 7.80
CA SER A 16 -19.48 -4.67 8.25
C SER A 16 -18.38 -4.95 7.23
N GLU A 17 -18.71 -5.01 5.95
CA GLU A 17 -17.75 -5.26 4.86
C GLU A 17 -16.82 -4.06 4.65
N GLN A 18 -17.34 -2.84 4.77
CA GLN A 18 -16.54 -1.61 4.74
C GLN A 18 -15.54 -1.55 5.91
N LEU A 19 -15.99 -1.90 7.12
CA LEU A 19 -15.13 -1.97 8.29
C LEU A 19 -14.05 -3.04 8.15
N GLY A 20 -14.39 -4.22 7.64
CA GLY A 20 -13.42 -5.27 7.38
C GLY A 20 -12.36 -4.85 6.35
N LEU A 21 -12.77 -4.17 5.28
CA LEU A 21 -11.85 -3.67 4.26
C LEU A 21 -10.95 -2.54 4.79
N ALA A 22 -11.50 -1.63 5.60
CA ALA A 22 -10.72 -0.60 6.28
C ALA A 22 -9.70 -1.24 7.25
N GLY A 23 -10.13 -2.23 8.03
CA GLY A 23 -9.26 -3.02 8.91
C GLY A 23 -8.13 -3.70 8.16
N LEU A 24 -8.44 -4.37 7.04
CA LEU A 24 -7.45 -5.00 6.17
C LEU A 24 -6.46 -3.97 5.62
N SER A 25 -6.94 -2.81 5.17
CA SER A 25 -6.08 -1.74 4.64
C SER A 25 -5.13 -1.19 5.71
N MET A 26 -5.63 -0.97 6.93
CA MET A 26 -4.82 -0.55 8.07
C MET A 26 -3.79 -1.61 8.45
N PHE A 27 -4.20 -2.89 8.46
CA PHE A 27 -3.31 -4.01 8.75
C PHE A 27 -2.18 -4.10 7.73
N LEU A 28 -2.49 -4.07 6.43
CA LEU A 28 -1.47 -4.13 5.38
C LEU A 28 -0.54 -2.91 5.41
N GLY A 29 -1.08 -1.72 5.67
CA GLY A 29 -0.30 -0.49 5.83
C GLY A 29 0.65 -0.55 7.04
N GLY A 30 0.17 -1.01 8.19
CA GLY A 30 1.00 -1.21 9.37
C GLY A 30 2.07 -2.29 9.17
N TRP A 31 1.69 -3.40 8.53
CA TRP A 31 2.60 -4.50 8.23
C TRP A 31 3.71 -4.08 7.27
N ILE A 32 3.39 -3.32 6.22
CA ILE A 32 4.40 -2.86 5.27
C ILE A 32 5.35 -1.83 5.90
N LEU A 33 4.87 -0.98 6.80
CA LEU A 33 5.73 -0.09 7.60
C LEU A 33 6.66 -0.88 8.52
N ALA A 34 6.15 -1.93 9.18
CA ALA A 34 6.97 -2.81 10.01
C ALA A 34 8.03 -3.56 9.19
N LEU A 35 7.69 -4.01 7.98
CA LEU A 35 8.63 -4.65 7.06
C LEU A 35 9.68 -3.65 6.55
N GLY A 36 9.24 -2.46 6.13
CA GLY A 36 10.11 -1.35 5.74
C GLY A 36 11.05 -0.92 6.87
N ASN A 37 10.60 -1.02 8.14
CA ASN A 37 11.44 -0.77 9.30
C ASN A 37 12.59 -1.76 9.45
N ARG A 38 12.59 -2.92 8.78
CA ARG A 38 13.71 -3.87 8.82
C ARG A 38 14.73 -3.61 7.72
N LEU A 39 14.26 -3.10 6.58
CA LEU A 39 15.09 -2.84 5.40
C LEU A 39 15.62 -1.40 5.45
N THR A 40 16.94 -1.23 5.46
CA THR A 40 17.56 0.10 5.49
C THR A 40 17.79 0.61 4.06
N GLY A 41 17.47 1.88 3.82
CA GLY A 41 17.82 2.58 2.58
C GLY A 41 16.61 2.96 1.71
N LEU A 42 16.80 4.06 0.97
CA LEU A 42 15.76 4.68 0.16
C LEU A 42 15.27 3.75 -0.97
N GLY A 43 16.19 3.01 -1.60
CA GLY A 43 15.84 2.04 -2.65
C GLY A 43 14.90 0.95 -2.13
N TRP A 44 15.14 0.44 -0.92
CA TRP A 44 14.25 -0.53 -0.30
C TRP A 44 12.90 0.05 0.08
N ALA A 45 12.85 1.28 0.62
CA ALA A 45 11.58 1.95 0.91
C ALA A 45 10.71 2.11 -0.35
N ILE A 46 11.33 2.54 -1.47
CA ILE A 46 10.65 2.68 -2.76
C ILE A 46 10.23 1.31 -3.31
N GLY A 47 11.11 0.30 -3.25
CA GLY A 47 10.81 -1.05 -3.75
C GLY A 47 9.68 -1.73 -2.98
N VAL A 48 9.68 -1.61 -1.65
CA VAL A 48 8.62 -2.11 -0.77
C VAL A 48 7.30 -1.39 -1.04
N PHE A 49 7.33 -0.07 -1.19
CA PHE A 49 6.14 0.70 -1.55
C PHE A 49 5.59 0.29 -2.92
N TRP A 50 6.46 0.15 -3.93
CA TRP A 50 6.09 -0.30 -5.27
C TRP A 50 5.46 -1.70 -5.24
N ALA A 51 6.05 -2.65 -4.51
CA ALA A 51 5.51 -4.00 -4.37
C ALA A 51 4.15 -4.01 -3.67
N PHE A 52 3.97 -3.16 -2.65
CA PHE A 52 2.67 -2.98 -1.99
C PHE A 52 1.59 -2.50 -2.96
N ILE A 53 1.89 -1.48 -3.78
CA ILE A 53 0.94 -0.98 -4.79
C ILE A 53 0.62 -2.07 -5.82
N TRP A 54 1.62 -2.86 -6.21
CA TRP A 54 1.45 -3.92 -7.19
C TRP A 54 0.63 -5.12 -6.68
N LEU A 55 0.87 -5.56 -5.45
CA LEU A 55 0.31 -6.80 -4.92
C LEU A 55 -1.01 -6.60 -4.14
N SER A 56 -1.26 -5.40 -3.60
CA SER A 56 -2.48 -5.13 -2.83
C SER A 56 -3.79 -5.40 -3.58
N PRO A 57 -3.92 -5.21 -4.92
CA PRO A 57 -5.13 -5.61 -5.65
C PRO A 57 -5.49 -7.08 -5.46
N GLN A 58 -4.51 -8.00 -5.42
CA GLN A 58 -4.82 -9.42 -5.17
C GLN A 58 -5.37 -9.62 -3.77
N VAL A 59 -4.79 -8.96 -2.76
CA VAL A 59 -5.23 -9.11 -1.38
C VAL A 59 -6.65 -8.57 -1.20
N TYR A 60 -6.99 -7.45 -1.83
CA TYR A 60 -8.37 -6.95 -1.84
C TYR A 60 -9.32 -7.88 -2.58
N TYR A 61 -8.90 -8.49 -3.68
CA TYR A 61 -9.72 -9.46 -4.40
C TYR A 61 -10.00 -10.71 -3.58
N LEU A 62 -8.98 -11.24 -2.89
CA LEU A 62 -9.16 -12.35 -1.96
C LEU A 62 -10.13 -11.98 -0.85
N TYR A 63 -10.09 -10.74 -0.35
CA TYR A 63 -11.09 -10.26 0.61
C TYR A 63 -12.50 -10.27 0.03
N TYR A 64 -12.66 -9.76 -1.20
CA TYR A 64 -13.95 -9.77 -1.89
C TYR A 64 -14.50 -11.19 -2.09
N GLN A 65 -13.65 -12.17 -2.41
CA GLN A 65 -14.06 -13.57 -2.51
C GLN A 65 -14.56 -14.18 -1.20
N MET A 66 -14.19 -13.63 -0.05
CA MET A 66 -14.72 -14.10 1.24
C MET A 66 -16.10 -13.52 1.56
N ILE A 67 -16.45 -12.35 1.00
CA ILE A 67 -17.71 -11.65 1.30
C ILE A 67 -18.74 -11.78 0.19
N PHE A 68 -18.32 -12.07 -1.04
CA PHE A 68 -19.20 -12.29 -2.18
C PHE A 68 -19.11 -13.74 -2.68
N ASP A 69 -20.25 -14.41 -2.70
CA ASP A 69 -20.37 -15.75 -3.27
C ASP A 69 -20.24 -15.74 -4.80
N GLY A 70 -19.63 -16.79 -5.35
CA GLY A 70 -19.57 -17.01 -6.79
C GLY A 70 -18.52 -16.18 -7.55
N LEU A 71 -17.65 -15.44 -6.86
CA LEU A 71 -16.51 -14.80 -7.51
C LEU A 71 -15.51 -15.85 -8.02
N PRO A 72 -15.06 -15.76 -9.29
CA PRO A 72 -14.18 -16.77 -9.86
C PRO A 72 -12.79 -16.73 -9.23
N TRP A 73 -12.12 -17.89 -9.17
CA TRP A 73 -10.72 -17.94 -8.77
C TRP A 73 -9.83 -17.42 -9.91
N GLN A 74 -9.35 -16.18 -9.79
CA GLN A 74 -8.52 -15.53 -10.81
C GLN A 74 -7.42 -14.67 -10.19
N MET A 75 -6.34 -14.52 -10.95
CA MET A 75 -5.28 -13.57 -10.66
C MET A 75 -5.69 -12.19 -11.18
N VAL A 76 -5.85 -11.21 -10.29
CA VAL A 76 -6.20 -9.84 -10.68
C VAL A 76 -4.98 -8.92 -10.80
N VAL A 77 -3.83 -9.36 -10.29
CA VAL A 77 -2.56 -8.64 -10.47
C VAL A 77 -2.10 -8.81 -11.90
N LYS A 78 -1.83 -7.68 -12.55
CA LYS A 78 -1.33 -7.60 -13.92
C LYS A 78 0.12 -7.11 -13.90
N ASP A 79 0.48 -6.30 -14.90
CA ASP A 79 1.76 -5.65 -14.97
C ASP A 79 2.00 -4.77 -13.73
N PRO A 80 3.26 -4.70 -13.28
CA PRO A 80 3.61 -3.80 -12.20
C PRO A 80 3.36 -2.33 -12.58
N PRO A 81 3.11 -1.47 -11.58
CA PRO A 81 2.93 -0.05 -11.82
C PRO A 81 4.22 0.55 -12.40
N GLY A 82 4.07 1.31 -13.49
CA GLY A 82 5.16 2.09 -14.05
C GLY A 82 5.66 3.17 -13.08
N PRO A 83 6.91 3.63 -13.22
CA PRO A 83 7.52 4.60 -12.30
C PRO A 83 6.73 5.91 -12.22
N VAL A 84 6.11 6.36 -13.32
CA VAL A 84 5.26 7.56 -13.36
C VAL A 84 4.10 7.46 -12.37
N ARG A 85 3.46 6.28 -12.26
CA ARG A 85 2.35 6.08 -11.32
C ARG A 85 2.81 6.20 -9.87
N ILE A 86 4.00 5.70 -9.55
CA ILE A 86 4.59 5.84 -8.21
C ILE A 86 4.86 7.30 -7.88
N VAL A 87 5.45 8.04 -8.83
CA VAL A 87 5.67 9.48 -8.67
C VAL A 87 4.35 10.19 -8.44
N HIS A 88 3.31 9.93 -9.24
CA HIS A 88 1.99 10.54 -9.06
C HIS A 88 1.38 10.23 -7.68
N LEU A 89 1.54 9.01 -7.16
CA LEU A 89 1.08 8.67 -5.81
C LEU A 89 1.86 9.43 -4.74
N LEU A 90 3.18 9.54 -4.88
CA LEU A 90 4.04 10.25 -3.92
C LEU A 90 3.87 11.77 -3.98
N THR A 91 3.48 12.32 -5.14
CA THR A 91 3.21 13.76 -5.33
C THR A 91 1.73 14.12 -5.17
N PHE A 92 0.88 13.16 -4.77
CA PHE A 92 -0.57 13.35 -4.62
C PHE A 92 -1.28 13.83 -5.90
N GLN A 93 -0.75 13.43 -7.07
CA GLN A 93 -1.31 13.70 -8.40
C GLN A 93 -2.08 12.50 -8.97
N ALA A 94 -2.23 11.42 -8.20
CA ALA A 94 -3.08 10.29 -8.57
C ALA A 94 -4.57 10.64 -8.50
N GLU A 95 -5.46 9.64 -8.68
CA GLU A 95 -6.91 9.88 -8.59
C GLU A 95 -7.30 10.58 -7.28
N GLY A 96 -8.32 11.45 -7.33
CA GLY A 96 -8.85 12.19 -6.17
C GLY A 96 -9.61 11.32 -5.16
N THR A 97 -9.06 10.17 -4.77
CA THR A 97 -9.66 9.22 -3.82
C THR A 97 -8.89 9.16 -2.51
N LEU A 98 -9.58 8.81 -1.42
CA LEU A 98 -8.95 8.63 -0.11
C LEU A 98 -7.87 7.54 -0.14
N SER A 99 -8.11 6.46 -0.88
CA SER A 99 -7.14 5.36 -1.05
C SER A 99 -5.85 5.85 -1.73
N ALA A 100 -5.96 6.67 -2.78
CA ALA A 100 -4.80 7.21 -3.48
C ALA A 100 -3.96 8.13 -2.57
N HIS A 101 -4.61 9.00 -1.80
CA HIS A 101 -3.92 9.85 -0.83
C HIS A 101 -3.30 9.04 0.31
N GLY A 102 -4.03 8.05 0.83
CA GLY A 102 -3.51 7.13 1.85
C GLY A 102 -2.28 6.36 1.39
N LYS A 103 -2.25 5.92 0.12
CA LYS A 103 -1.06 5.32 -0.51
C LYS A 103 0.10 6.32 -0.57
N GLY A 104 -0.15 7.59 -0.91
CA GLY A 104 0.86 8.64 -0.88
C GLY A 104 1.47 8.85 0.51
N VAL A 105 0.61 8.95 1.54
CA VAL A 105 1.03 9.06 2.95
C VAL A 105 1.86 7.85 3.38
N LEU A 106 1.43 6.63 3.02
CA LEU A 106 2.16 5.41 3.31
C LEU A 106 3.55 5.39 2.66
N GLY A 107 3.65 5.81 1.40
CA GLY A 107 4.93 5.95 0.69
C GLY A 107 5.87 6.92 1.38
N TRP A 108 5.37 8.09 1.79
CA TRP A 108 6.15 9.05 2.58
C TRP A 108 6.52 8.52 3.97
N GLY A 109 5.65 7.74 4.61
CA GLY A 109 5.95 7.05 5.87
C GLY A 109 7.16 6.12 5.73
N LEU A 110 7.20 5.31 4.68
CA LEU A 110 8.33 4.41 4.39
C LEU A 110 9.63 5.18 4.09
N ILE A 111 9.55 6.26 3.29
CA ILE A 111 10.70 7.11 2.99
C ILE A 111 11.23 7.78 4.26
N GLY A 112 10.34 8.40 5.04
CA GLY A 112 10.69 9.06 6.29
C GLY A 112 11.35 8.11 7.27
N LEU A 113 10.82 6.89 7.40
CA LEU A 113 11.39 5.84 8.24
C LEU A 113 12.79 5.42 7.77
N ALA A 114 12.99 5.22 6.46
CA ALA A 114 14.29 4.87 5.91
C ALA A 114 15.34 5.97 6.13
N LEU A 115 14.95 7.24 5.97
CA LEU A 115 15.82 8.39 6.24
C LEU A 115 16.14 8.52 7.74
N TRP A 116 15.16 8.27 8.60
CA TRP A 116 15.33 8.26 10.05
C TRP A 116 16.33 7.19 10.50
N ARG A 117 16.17 5.94 10.05
CA ARG A 117 17.10 4.85 10.39
C ARG A 117 18.51 5.14 9.91
N ARG A 118 18.66 5.63 8.67
CA ARG A 118 19.98 6.02 8.13
C ARG A 118 20.67 7.09 9.00
N ARG A 119 19.92 8.01 9.60
CA ARG A 119 20.46 9.00 10.54
C ARG A 119 20.93 8.34 11.84
N GLN A 120 20.15 7.43 12.40
CA GLN A 120 20.51 6.68 13.61
C GLN A 120 21.79 5.87 13.42
N ASP A 121 21.88 5.12 12.31
CA ASP A 121 23.05 4.29 12.00
C ASP A 121 24.33 5.14 11.89
N ARG A 122 24.24 6.32 11.25
CA ARG A 122 25.36 7.27 11.15
C ARG A 122 25.75 7.85 12.51
N ALA A 123 24.78 8.20 13.35
CA ALA A 123 25.04 8.74 14.68
C ALA A 123 25.70 7.71 15.60
N GLN A 124 25.35 6.43 15.47
CA GLN A 124 25.98 5.35 16.21
C GLN A 124 27.41 5.09 15.73
N ALA A 125 27.66 5.10 14.41
CA ALA A 125 29.00 4.90 13.84
C ALA A 125 30.01 6.01 14.22
N GLN A 126 29.53 7.19 14.63
CA GLN A 126 30.36 8.33 15.06
C GLN A 126 30.65 8.35 16.56
N ARG A 127 30.10 7.41 17.36
CA ARG A 127 30.42 7.31 18.79
C ARG A 127 31.78 6.63 18.96
N PRO A 128 32.80 7.30 19.52
CA PRO A 128 34.08 6.65 19.78
C PRO A 128 33.89 5.53 20.82
N THR A 129 34.41 4.34 20.51
CA THR A 129 34.48 3.22 21.46
C THR A 129 35.54 3.55 22.50
N THR A 130 35.10 4.04 23.66
CA THR A 130 35.90 4.18 24.88
C THR A 130 36.07 2.84 25.57
#